data_AF-C5YNE7-F1
#
_entry.id   AF-C5YNE7-F1
#
_cell.length_a   1.000
_cell.length_b   1.000
_cell.length_c   1.000
_cell.angle_alpha   90.00
_cell.angle_beta   90.00
_cell.angle_gamma   90.00
#
_symmetry.space_group_name_H-M   'P 1'
#
loop_
_entity.id
_entity.type
_entity.pdbx_description
1 polymer ?
#
loop_
_entity_poly.entity_id
_entity_poly.type
_entity_poly.pdbx_seq_one_letter_code
_entity_poly.pdbx_strand_id
1 'polypeptide(L)'
;MQNKIVRIMDPLQDQPCMKGYSQSMVYESMLHNIGRMFNLAMGLSKSKRNYSIYSWKREYPAYVTKVQVNTTDWNLGGFLVYNFMKLWDGVTLPSINNQSTSLRTEFLADILTSRGNESYDNIPEDIQYLSKKLENM
;
A
#
# COMPACT_ATOMS: atom_id res chain seq x y z
N MET A 1 -13.16 23.77 -8.92
CA MET A 1 -13.03 22.68 -7.93
C MET A 1 -11.79 21.90 -8.30
N GLN A 2 -10.84 21.71 -7.38
CA GLN A 2 -9.67 20.87 -7.67
C GLN A 2 -10.19 19.45 -7.94
N ASN A 3 -9.90 18.88 -9.12
CA ASN A 3 -10.28 17.52 -9.47
C ASN A 3 -9.50 16.54 -8.59
N LYS A 4 -10.06 16.22 -7.42
CA LYS A 4 -9.45 15.29 -6.48
C LYS A 4 -9.63 13.87 -7.01
N ILE A 5 -8.56 13.08 -6.86
CA ILE A 5 -8.46 11.72 -7.40
C ILE A 5 -8.28 10.77 -6.22
N VAL A 6 -8.98 9.64 -6.27
CA VAL A 6 -8.70 8.46 -5.44
C VAL A 6 -8.03 7.41 -6.32
N ARG A 7 -6.78 7.09 -6.00
CA ARG A 7 -6.03 6.01 -6.67
C ARG A 7 -6.18 4.73 -5.89
N ILE A 8 -6.61 3.67 -6.57
CA ILE A 8 -6.84 2.36 -5.99
C ILE A 8 -5.70 1.45 -6.44
N MET A 9 -4.76 1.19 -5.54
CA MET A 9 -3.59 0.36 -5.77
C MET A 9 -3.77 -0.99 -5.07
N ASP A 10 -4.56 -1.86 -5.71
CA ASP A 10 -4.78 -3.22 -5.22
C ASP A 10 -3.68 -4.14 -5.75
N PRO A 11 -2.87 -4.81 -4.90
CA PRO A 11 -1.86 -5.76 -5.35
C PRO A 11 -2.46 -7.08 -5.82
N LEU A 12 -3.73 -7.36 -5.52
CA LEU A 12 -4.40 -8.56 -6.01
C LEU A 12 -4.69 -8.44 -7.50
N GLN A 13 -4.74 -9.60 -8.15
CA GLN A 13 -5.13 -9.65 -9.55
C GLN A 13 -6.50 -9.02 -9.73
N ASP A 14 -6.65 -8.30 -10.84
CA ASP A 14 -7.93 -7.79 -11.25
C ASP A 14 -8.83 -9.01 -11.46
N GLN A 15 -9.82 -9.19 -10.58
CA GLN A 15 -10.76 -10.29 -10.75
C GLN A 15 -11.46 -10.07 -12.09
N PRO A 16 -11.51 -11.07 -12.99
CA PRO A 16 -12.40 -10.99 -14.14
C PRO A 16 -13.80 -10.87 -13.54
N CYS A 17 -14.36 -9.68 -13.67
CA CYS A 17 -15.74 -9.47 -13.31
C CYS A 17 -16.58 -10.54 -14.02
N MET A 18 -17.43 -11.25 -13.26
CA MET A 18 -18.47 -12.07 -13.88
C MET A 18 -19.18 -11.18 -14.93
N LYS A 19 -19.34 -11.67 -16.15
CA LYS A 19 -19.85 -10.91 -17.32
C LYS A 19 -20.94 -9.91 -16.87
N GLY A 20 -20.61 -8.62 -16.86
CA GLY A 20 -21.53 -7.53 -16.53
C GLY A 20 -21.18 -6.66 -15.31
N TYR A 21 -20.24 -7.07 -14.44
CA TYR A 21 -19.81 -6.24 -13.31
C TYR A 21 -18.58 -5.38 -13.68
N SER A 22 -18.44 -4.16 -13.17
CA SER A 22 -17.22 -3.36 -13.36
C SER A 22 -16.28 -3.56 -12.18
N GLN A 23 -14.96 -3.55 -12.41
CA GLN A 23 -13.95 -3.59 -11.33
C GLN A 23 -14.15 -2.47 -10.30
N SER A 24 -14.81 -1.37 -10.68
CA SER A 24 -15.16 -0.29 -9.78
C SER A 24 -16.16 -0.65 -8.69
N MET A 25 -17.03 -1.63 -8.93
CA MET A 25 -18.06 -2.04 -7.97
C MET A 25 -17.46 -2.70 -6.73
N VAL A 26 -16.30 -3.37 -6.86
CA VAL A 26 -15.61 -4.05 -5.76
C VAL A 26 -15.27 -3.08 -4.63
N TYR A 27 -14.91 -1.84 -4.96
CA TYR A 27 -14.47 -0.84 -3.98
C TYR A 27 -15.58 0.15 -3.58
N GLU A 28 -16.77 0.08 -4.15
CA GLU A 28 -17.82 1.08 -3.90
C GLU A 28 -18.24 1.17 -2.44
N SER A 29 -18.52 0.02 -1.82
CA SER A 29 -18.87 -0.05 -0.40
C SER A 29 -17.73 0.47 0.49
N MET A 30 -16.48 0.11 0.15
CA MET A 30 -15.30 0.55 0.88
C MET A 30 -15.10 2.07 0.79
N LEU A 31 -15.19 2.65 -0.42
CA LEU A 31 -15.07 4.09 -0.64
C LEU A 31 -16.20 4.86 0.04
N HIS A 32 -17.41 4.31 0.05
CA HIS A 32 -18.53 4.91 0.78
C HIS A 32 -18.23 4.95 2.29
N ASN A 33 -17.72 3.86 2.85
CA ASN A 33 -17.31 3.82 4.25
C ASN A 33 -16.16 4.78 4.56
N ILE A 34 -15.12 4.84 3.73
CA ILE A 34 -14.01 5.80 3.89
C ILE A 34 -14.55 7.24 3.84
N GLY A 35 -15.43 7.56 2.89
CA GLY A 35 -16.04 8.88 2.79
C GLY A 35 -16.85 9.24 4.03
N ARG A 36 -17.64 8.30 4.56
CA ARG A 36 -18.39 8.48 5.81
C ARG A 36 -17.45 8.73 7.00
N MET A 37 -16.43 7.90 7.18
CA MET A 37 -15.48 8.04 8.29
C MET A 37 -14.68 9.34 8.20
N PHE A 38 -14.30 9.75 7.00
CA PHE A 38 -13.66 11.04 6.76
C PHE A 38 -14.57 12.20 7.16
N ASN A 39 -15.85 12.17 6.76
CA ASN A 39 -16.82 13.21 7.14
C ASN A 39 -17.01 13.31 8.66
N LEU A 40 -17.04 12.16 9.36
CA LEU A 40 -17.10 12.13 10.82
C LEU A 40 -15.85 12.79 11.44
N ALA A 41 -14.65 12.44 10.97
CA ALA A 41 -13.41 13.04 11.43
C ALA A 41 -13.36 14.56 11.17
N MET A 42 -13.84 15.00 10.02
CA MET A 42 -13.95 16.42 9.67
C MET A 42 -14.90 17.17 10.62
N GLY A 43 -16.05 16.57 10.94
CA GLY A 43 -17.00 17.09 11.93
C GLY A 43 -16.36 17.23 13.31
N LEU A 44 -15.65 16.19 13.78
CA LEU A 44 -14.93 16.22 15.06
C LEU A 44 -13.85 17.31 15.09
N SER A 45 -13.16 17.55 13.98
CA SER A 45 -12.14 18.61 13.86
C SER A 45 -12.72 20.03 13.71
N LYS A 46 -14.05 20.20 13.69
CA LYS A 46 -14.76 21.46 13.41
C LYS A 46 -14.35 22.11 12.06
N SER A 47 -13.87 21.32 11.12
CA SER A 47 -13.51 21.82 9.79
C SER A 47 -14.76 22.19 9.00
N LYS A 48 -14.77 23.39 8.40
CA LYS A 48 -15.84 23.85 7.50
C LYS A 48 -15.75 23.27 6.07
N ARG A 49 -14.72 22.46 5.79
CA ARG A 49 -14.47 21.90 4.46
C ARG A 49 -15.43 20.74 4.19
N ASN A 50 -16.29 20.89 3.20
CA ASN A 50 -17.18 19.84 2.71
C ASN A 50 -16.49 19.07 1.57
N TYR A 51 -15.96 17.89 1.86
CA TYR A 51 -15.38 17.01 0.84
C TYR A 51 -16.17 15.71 0.78
N SER A 52 -16.58 15.33 -0.43
CA SER A 52 -17.10 13.98 -0.67
C SER A 52 -16.00 13.15 -1.33
N ILE A 53 -15.25 12.37 -0.56
CA ILE A 53 -14.26 11.42 -1.12
C ILE A 53 -14.94 10.47 -2.11
N TYR A 54 -16.18 10.08 -1.83
CA TYR A 54 -16.95 9.21 -2.70
C TYR A 54 -17.15 9.79 -4.11
N SER A 55 -17.26 11.11 -4.23
CA SER A 55 -17.44 11.80 -5.52
C SER A 55 -16.12 12.14 -6.22
N TRP A 56 -14.98 11.76 -5.68
CA TRP A 56 -13.68 11.99 -6.33
C TRP A 56 -13.51 11.04 -7.51
N LYS A 57 -12.75 11.47 -8.52
CA LYS A 57 -12.45 10.63 -9.69
C LYS A 57 -11.67 9.40 -9.23
N ARG A 58 -12.11 8.21 -9.62
CA ARG A 58 -11.42 6.94 -9.32
C ARG A 58 -10.40 6.64 -10.42
N GLU A 59 -9.18 6.28 -10.03
CA GLU A 59 -8.13 5.82 -10.94
C GLU A 59 -7.59 4.46 -10.47
N TYR A 60 -7.43 3.54 -11.41
CA TYR A 60 -6.89 2.20 -11.22
C TYR A 60 -5.59 2.13 -12.02
N PRO A 61 -4.43 2.43 -11.40
CA PRO A 61 -3.21 2.58 -12.17
C PRO A 61 -2.72 1.21 -12.65
N ALA A 62 -2.56 1.06 -13.97
CA ALA A 62 -2.13 -0.19 -14.60
C ALA A 62 -0.68 -0.59 -14.26
N TYR A 63 0.12 0.36 -13.75
CA TYR A 63 1.52 0.14 -13.38
C TYR A 63 1.71 -0.49 -11.99
N VAL A 64 0.63 -0.74 -11.23
CA VAL A 64 0.72 -1.33 -9.89
C VAL A 64 1.13 -2.79 -10.01
N THR A 65 2.24 -3.16 -9.36
CA THR A 65 2.70 -4.55 -9.29
C THR A 65 1.63 -5.45 -8.67
N LYS A 66 1.30 -6.56 -9.36
CA LYS A 66 0.29 -7.52 -8.90
C LYS A 66 0.90 -8.83 -8.42
N VAL A 67 0.22 -9.50 -7.49
CA VAL A 67 0.46 -10.90 -7.12
C VAL A 67 0.12 -11.80 -8.32
N GLN A 68 0.93 -12.82 -8.59
CA GLN A 68 0.66 -13.78 -9.68
C GLN A 68 -0.35 -14.85 -9.23
N VAL A 69 -1.33 -15.23 -10.09
CA VAL A 69 -2.43 -16.18 -9.78
C VAL A 69 -1.95 -17.50 -9.17
N ASN A 70 -0.73 -17.94 -9.51
CA ASN A 70 -0.24 -19.28 -9.18
C ASN A 70 0.71 -19.31 -7.98
N THR A 71 0.89 -18.19 -7.27
CA THR A 71 1.70 -18.20 -6.05
C THR A 71 0.85 -18.67 -4.88
N THR A 72 1.29 -19.75 -4.21
CA THR A 72 0.76 -20.21 -2.90
C THR A 72 1.01 -19.21 -1.76
N ASP A 73 1.66 -18.09 -2.06
CA ASP A 73 2.08 -17.08 -1.11
C ASP A 73 1.04 -15.97 -0.97
N TRP A 74 -0.09 -16.30 -0.35
CA TRP A 74 -1.21 -15.37 -0.13
C TRP A 74 -0.83 -14.13 0.70
N ASN A 75 0.29 -14.19 1.41
CA ASN A 75 0.81 -13.09 2.21
C ASN A 75 1.57 -12.04 1.37
N LEU A 76 1.87 -12.33 0.10
CA LEU A 76 2.63 -11.42 -0.77
C LEU A 76 1.94 -10.05 -0.96
N GLY A 77 0.60 -10.04 -0.98
CA GLY A 77 -0.18 -8.82 -1.11
C GLY A 77 0.13 -7.81 0.00
N GLY A 78 0.31 -8.27 1.25
CA GLY A 78 0.64 -7.40 2.37
C GLY A 78 1.99 -6.70 2.21
N PHE A 79 3.01 -7.43 1.77
CA PHE A 79 4.34 -6.87 1.52
C PHE A 79 4.35 -5.89 0.33
N LEU A 80 3.51 -6.13 -0.69
CA LEU A 80 3.31 -5.19 -1.78
C LEU A 80 2.64 -3.90 -1.28
N VAL A 81 1.56 -3.99 -0.49
CA VAL A 81 0.92 -2.79 0.10
C VAL A 81 1.92 -1.99 0.94
N TYR A 82 2.74 -2.66 1.75
CA TYR A 82 3.80 -2.00 2.51
C TYR A 82 4.74 -1.20 1.60
N ASN A 83 5.21 -1.82 0.51
CA ASN A 83 6.07 -1.15 -0.46
C ASN A 83 5.34 -0.02 -1.22
N PHE A 84 4.04 -0.17 -1.50
CA PHE A 84 3.24 0.91 -2.09
C PHE A 84 3.24 2.12 -1.17
N MET A 85 3.00 1.93 0.12
CA MET A 85 3.01 3.02 1.10
C MET A 85 4.40 3.65 1.26
N LYS A 86 5.47 2.84 1.22
CA LYS A 86 6.86 3.29 1.35
C LYS A 86 7.33 4.12 0.14
N LEU A 87 6.96 3.71 -1.07
CA LEU A 87 7.51 4.25 -2.33
C LEU A 87 6.60 5.27 -3.02
N TRP A 88 5.36 5.42 -2.57
CA TRP A 88 4.40 6.33 -3.19
C TRP A 88 4.74 7.80 -2.88
N ASP A 89 5.05 8.57 -3.92
CA ASP A 89 5.39 10.00 -3.82
C ASP A 89 4.17 10.95 -3.95
N GLY A 90 2.96 10.40 -4.15
CA GLY A 90 1.74 11.16 -4.43
C GLY A 90 1.33 11.24 -5.91
N VAL A 91 2.24 10.85 -6.81
CA VAL A 91 2.10 10.94 -8.27
C VAL A 91 2.46 9.63 -8.96
N THR A 92 3.62 9.05 -8.65
CA THR A 92 4.18 7.85 -9.28
C THR A 92 4.49 6.77 -8.26
N LEU A 93 4.40 5.53 -8.71
CA LEU A 93 4.86 4.37 -7.96
C LEU A 93 5.90 3.65 -8.83
N PRO A 94 7.17 3.53 -8.39
CA PRO A 94 8.16 2.78 -9.15
C PRO A 94 7.79 1.29 -9.20
N SER A 95 8.35 0.59 -10.19
CA SER A 95 8.15 -0.86 -10.29
C SER A 95 8.73 -1.55 -9.06
N ILE A 96 7.91 -2.35 -8.39
CA ILE A 96 8.30 -3.12 -7.21
C ILE A 96 8.59 -4.56 -7.62
N ASN A 97 9.66 -5.13 -7.06
CA ASN A 97 9.96 -6.55 -7.24
C ASN A 97 8.81 -7.40 -6.71
N ASN A 98 8.52 -8.53 -7.36
CA ASN A 98 7.45 -9.44 -6.91
C ASN A 98 8.02 -10.75 -6.32
N GLN A 99 9.32 -10.76 -5.97
CA GLN A 99 9.96 -11.92 -5.38
C GLN A 99 9.66 -11.94 -3.88
N SER A 100 8.95 -12.97 -3.43
CA SER A 100 8.53 -13.09 -2.02
C SER A 100 9.68 -12.96 -1.04
N THR A 101 10.78 -13.68 -1.29
CA THR A 101 11.97 -13.62 -0.42
C THR A 101 12.52 -12.21 -0.32
N SER A 102 12.68 -11.51 -1.45
CA SER A 102 13.20 -10.14 -1.47
C SER A 102 12.30 -9.18 -0.70
N LEU A 103 10.99 -9.22 -0.93
CA LEU A 103 10.03 -8.35 -0.23
C LEU A 103 10.00 -8.62 1.28
N ARG A 104 10.09 -9.88 1.70
CA ARG A 104 10.14 -10.26 3.12
C ARG A 104 11.45 -9.83 3.77
N THR A 105 12.59 -10.00 3.09
CA THR A 105 13.90 -9.56 3.57
C THR A 105 13.95 -8.05 3.73
N GLU A 106 13.43 -7.30 2.75
CA GLU A 106 13.37 -5.84 2.83
C GLU A 106 12.48 -5.37 3.99
N PHE A 107 11.28 -5.94 4.12
CA PHE A 107 10.39 -5.63 5.24
C PHE A 107 11.03 -5.93 6.60
N LEU A 108 11.72 -7.06 6.74
CA LEU A 108 12.44 -7.41 7.96
C LEU A 108 13.58 -6.41 8.23
N ALA A 109 14.36 -6.05 7.21
CA ALA A 109 15.41 -5.04 7.35
C ALA A 109 14.85 -3.70 7.84
N ASP A 110 13.76 -3.22 7.23
CA ASP A 110 13.11 -1.98 7.63
C ASP A 110 12.61 -2.00 9.08
N ILE A 111 12.06 -3.13 9.55
CA ILE A 111 11.69 -3.31 10.96
C ILE A 111 12.92 -3.19 11.86
N LEU A 112 13.98 -3.93 11.55
CA LEU A 112 15.19 -3.98 12.37
C LEU A 112 15.88 -2.60 12.44
N THR A 113 15.87 -1.84 11.35
CA THR A 113 16.49 -0.50 11.30
C THR A 113 15.58 0.63 11.78
N SER A 114 14.31 0.35 12.09
CA SER A 114 13.36 1.38 12.55
C SER A 114 13.79 1.96 13.90
N ARG A 115 13.97 3.29 13.99
CA ARG A 115 14.40 4.00 15.21
C ARG A 115 13.48 3.79 16.43
N GLY A 116 12.23 3.39 16.21
CA GLY A 116 11.29 3.06 17.30
C GLY A 116 11.53 1.69 17.93
N ASN A 117 12.33 0.85 17.26
CA ASN A 117 12.96 -0.31 17.87
C ASN A 117 14.33 0.18 18.35
N GLU A 118 14.58 0.21 19.65
CA GLU A 118 15.90 0.46 20.23
C GLU A 118 16.83 -0.71 19.86
N SER A 119 17.21 -0.78 18.58
CA SER A 119 17.63 -2.00 17.91
C SER A 119 19.13 -2.26 17.97
N TYR A 120 19.90 -1.31 18.49
CA TYR A 120 21.32 -1.53 18.70
C TYR A 120 21.59 -2.65 19.72
N ASP A 121 20.72 -2.80 20.72
CA ASP A 121 20.92 -3.79 21.81
C ASP A 121 20.10 -5.08 21.62
N ASN A 122 19.16 -5.13 20.67
CA ASN A 122 18.23 -6.26 20.49
C ASN A 122 18.39 -7.02 19.17
N ILE A 123 19.27 -6.56 18.25
CA ILE A 123 19.55 -7.27 17.00
C ILE A 123 20.77 -8.17 17.19
N PRO A 124 20.67 -9.49 16.92
CA PRO A 124 21.82 -10.39 16.89
C PRO A 124 22.98 -9.87 16.01
N GLU A 125 24.22 -9.99 16.48
CA GLU A 125 25.41 -9.42 15.82
C GLU A 125 25.57 -9.84 14.35
N ASP A 126 25.18 -11.07 14.01
CA ASP A 126 25.19 -11.62 12.66
C ASP A 126 24.25 -10.86 11.71
N ILE A 127 23.09 -10.44 12.19
CA ILE A 127 22.14 -9.63 11.43
C ILE A 127 22.63 -8.18 11.31
N GLN A 128 23.24 -7.62 12.36
CA GLN A 128 23.87 -6.30 12.28
C GLN A 128 24.98 -6.26 11.20
N TYR A 129 25.79 -7.32 11.13
CA TYR A 129 26.83 -7.47 10.13
C TYR A 129 26.26 -7.53 8.70
N LEU A 130 25.17 -8.28 8.50
CA LEU A 130 24.46 -8.36 7.22
C LEU A 130 23.91 -7.00 6.77
N SER A 131 23.25 -6.26 7.66
CA SER A 131 22.72 -4.92 7.34
C SER A 131 23.81 -3.95 6.90
N LYS A 132 24.95 -3.89 7.60
CA LYS A 132 26.10 -3.06 7.20
C LYS A 132 26.66 -3.41 5.83
N LYS A 133 26.60 -4.68 5.43
CA LYS A 133 27.07 -5.11 4.12
C LYS A 133 26.14 -4.66 2.99
N LEU A 134 24.84 -4.61 3.25
CA LEU A 134 23.81 -4.16 2.30
C LEU A 134 23.82 -2.65 2.08
N GLU A 135 24.16 -1.84 3.10
CA GLU A 135 24.28 -0.37 2.97
C GLU A 135 25.49 0.07 2.12
N ASN A 136 26.48 -0.81 1.94
CA ASN A 136 27.71 -0.52 1.19
C ASN A 136 27.71 -1.08 -0.25
N MET A 137 26.55 -1.54 -0.74
CA MET A 137 26.33 -1.98 -2.12
C MET A 137 25.52 -0.94 -2.90
#